data_AF-A0AAU3NJT8-F1
#
_entry.id   AF-A0AAU3NJT8-F1
#
_cell.length_a   1.000
_cell.length_b   1.000
_cell.length_c   1.000
_cell.angle_alpha   90.00
_cell.angle_beta   90.00
_cell.angle_gamma   90.00
#
_symmetry.space_group_name_H-M   'P 1'
#
loop_
_entity.id
_entity.type
_entity.pdbx_description
1 polymer ?
#
loop_
_entity_poly.entity_id
_entity_poly.type
_entity_poly.pdbx_seq_one_letter_code
_entity_poly.pdbx_strand_id
1 'polypeptide(L)'
;MTNKTPVPGTTRYLCPLECGWHHDVPPPSLDRIAELHVTADPAARDLREAIGSVATQALLREAEQTEAALREHLATHATEEFVRVIHDLRVEVAALRERPVSREEKNA
;
A
#
# COMPACT_ATOMS: atom_id res chain seq x y z
N MET A 1 8.73 6.79 -21.03
CA MET A 1 8.38 6.55 -19.61
C MET A 1 9.43 7.24 -18.76
N THR A 2 9.16 8.45 -18.30
CA THR A 2 10.08 9.16 -17.40
C THR A 2 10.10 8.45 -16.06
N ASN A 3 11.18 7.72 -15.80
CA ASN A 3 11.49 7.10 -14.52
C ASN A 3 11.82 8.24 -13.54
N LYS A 4 10.78 8.91 -13.02
CA LYS A 4 10.93 9.88 -11.94
C LYS A 4 11.34 9.09 -10.71
N THR A 5 12.53 9.36 -10.20
CA THR A 5 12.97 8.82 -8.91
C THR A 5 11.87 9.08 -7.87
N PRO A 6 11.38 8.06 -7.15
CA PRO A 6 10.34 8.26 -6.15
C PRO A 6 10.84 9.22 -5.07
N VAL A 7 9.96 10.10 -4.62
CA VAL A 7 10.25 11.06 -3.55
C VAL A 7 10.55 10.29 -2.26
N PRO A 8 11.52 10.70 -1.42
CA PRO A 8 11.74 10.06 -0.13
C PRO A 8 10.45 9.97 0.69
N GLY A 9 10.13 8.78 1.22
CA GLY A 9 8.88 8.53 1.93
C GLY A 9 7.71 8.05 1.05
N THR A 10 7.93 7.87 -0.26
CA THR A 10 6.95 7.25 -1.16
C THR A 10 6.72 5.79 -0.75
N THR A 11 5.45 5.40 -0.65
CA THR A 11 5.06 3.99 -0.49
C THR A 11 4.78 3.40 -1.86
N ARG A 12 5.48 2.31 -2.20
CA ARG A 12 5.30 1.58 -3.46
C ARG A 12 4.51 0.30 -3.22
N TYR A 13 3.37 0.20 -3.89
CA TYR A 13 2.57 -1.02 -3.95
C TYR A 13 2.95 -1.82 -5.19
N LEU A 14 3.22 -3.10 -5.02
CA LEU A 14 3.61 -4.02 -6.09
C LEU A 14 2.48 -5.00 -6.36
N CYS A 15 2.36 -5.43 -7.62
CA CYS A 15 1.48 -6.53 -7.96
C CYS A 15 2.01 -7.84 -7.36
N PRO A 16 1.20 -8.63 -6.63
CA PRO A 16 1.64 -9.89 -6.03
C PRO A 16 2.00 -10.97 -7.07
N LEU A 17 1.58 -10.79 -8.33
CA LEU A 17 1.95 -11.66 -9.45
C LEU A 17 3.26 -11.25 -10.12
N GLU A 18 3.95 -10.23 -9.59
CA GLU A 18 5.24 -9.73 -10.08
C GLU A 18 5.26 -9.34 -11.58
N CYS A 19 4.11 -8.92 -12.12
CA CYS A 19 3.97 -8.55 -13.55
C CYS A 19 4.65 -7.23 -13.96
N GLY A 20 5.42 -6.60 -13.06
CA GLY A 20 6.13 -5.33 -13.29
C GLY A 20 5.29 -4.06 -13.06
N TRP A 21 3.99 -4.18 -12.82
CA TRP A 21 3.16 -3.04 -12.42
C TRP A 21 3.42 -2.62 -10.97
N HIS A 22 3.37 -1.31 -10.74
CA HIS A 22 3.44 -0.72 -9.41
C HIS A 22 2.57 0.54 -9.32
N HIS A 23 2.16 0.88 -8.10
CA HIS A 23 1.51 2.13 -7.77
C HIS A 23 2.29 2.84 -6.67
N ASP A 24 2.72 4.07 -6.97
CA ASP A 24 3.49 4.90 -6.05
C ASP A 24 2.58 5.93 -5.39
N VAL A 25 2.51 5.89 -4.06
CA VAL A 25 1.82 6.89 -3.25
C VAL A 25 2.88 7.80 -2.62
N PRO A 26 2.92 9.09 -2.99
CA PRO A 26 3.88 10.03 -2.42
C PRO A 26 3.64 10.21 -0.91
N PRO A 27 4.64 10.70 -0.16
CA PRO A 27 4.43 11.04 1.25
C PRO A 27 3.35 12.13 1.39
N PRO A 28 2.63 12.18 2.53
CA PRO A 28 1.59 13.16 2.75
C PRO A 28 2.14 14.59 2.67
N SER A 29 1.42 15.47 1.97
CA SER A 29 1.78 16.88 1.81
C SER A 29 0.54 17.77 1.92
N LEU A 30 0.74 19.06 2.25
CA LEU A 30 -0.36 20.03 2.31
C LEU A 30 -0.99 20.26 0.93
N ASP A 31 -0.17 20.30 -0.12
CA ASP A 31 -0.64 20.43 -1.50
C ASP A 31 -1.55 19.25 -1.88
N ARG A 32 -1.19 18.03 -1.44
CA ARG A 32 -1.98 16.83 -1.67
C ARG A 32 -3.35 16.90 -0.99
N ILE A 33 -3.43 17.43 0.23
CA ILE A 33 -4.71 17.62 0.93
C ILE A 33 -5.61 18.58 0.14
N ALA A 34 -5.03 19.64 -0.45
CA ALA A 34 -5.78 20.58 -1.29
C ALA A 34 -6.29 19.92 -2.60
N GLU A 35 -5.48 19.07 -3.24
CA GLU A 35 -5.87 18.28 -4.42
C GLU A 35 -6.99 17.28 -4.13
N LEU A 36 -7.03 16.73 -2.92
CA LEU A 36 -8.06 15.77 -2.50
C LEU A 36 -9.42 16.45 -2.24
N HIS A 37 -9.51 17.78 -2.33
CA HIS A 37 -10.73 18.57 -2.11
C HIS A 37 -11.44 18.23 -0.79
N VAL A 38 -10.66 17.96 0.24
CA VAL A 38 -11.16 17.61 1.58
C VAL A 38 -11.49 18.88 2.35
N THR A 39 -12.63 18.87 3.03
CA THR A 39 -13.08 19.99 3.88
C THR A 39 -13.24 19.52 5.32
N ALA A 40 -13.06 20.44 6.27
CA ALA A 40 -13.31 20.12 7.67
C ALA A 40 -14.75 19.67 7.91
N ASP A 41 -14.95 18.80 8.90
CA ASP A 41 -16.27 18.42 9.36
C ASP A 41 -17.02 19.67 9.89
N PRO A 42 -18.19 20.01 9.33
CA PRO A 42 -18.96 21.16 9.78
C PRO A 42 -19.47 21.03 11.23
N ALA A 43 -19.46 19.82 11.80
CA ALA A 43 -19.84 19.56 13.19
C ALA A 43 -18.67 19.68 14.19
N ALA A 44 -17.45 19.98 13.74
CA ALA A 44 -16.30 20.12 14.61
C ALA A 44 -16.49 21.24 15.65
N ARG A 45 -16.20 20.95 16.92
CA ARG A 45 -16.43 21.86 18.05
C ARG A 45 -15.31 22.87 18.24
N ASP A 46 -14.11 22.54 17.79
CA ASP A 46 -12.94 23.41 17.88
C ASP A 46 -11.99 23.24 16.68
N LEU A 47 -10.98 24.12 16.61
CA LEU A 47 -9.99 24.11 15.53
C LEU A 47 -9.19 22.80 15.47
N ARG A 48 -8.94 22.16 16.61
CA ARG A 48 -8.17 20.91 16.66
C ARG A 48 -8.99 19.76 16.07
N GLU A 49 -10.27 19.68 16.42
CA GLU A 49 -11.22 18.73 15.85
C GLU A 49 -11.40 18.97 14.34
N ALA A 50 -11.50 20.23 13.91
CA ALA A 50 -11.58 20.59 12.50
C ALA A 50 -10.32 20.15 11.72
N ILE A 51 -9.12 20.44 12.22
CA ILE A 51 -7.85 20.00 11.60
C ILE A 51 -7.77 18.48 11.56
N GLY A 52 -8.13 17.81 12.66
CA GLY A 52 -8.15 16.35 12.76
C GLY A 52 -9.08 15.73 11.71
N SER A 53 -10.27 16.31 11.52
CA SER A 53 -11.25 15.83 10.53
C SER A 53 -10.73 15.91 9.10
N VAL A 54 -10.03 17.00 8.74
CA VAL A 54 -9.39 17.16 7.43
C VAL A 54 -8.34 16.08 7.22
N ALA A 55 -7.46 15.86 8.21
CA ALA A 55 -6.42 14.85 8.11
C ALA A 55 -7.02 13.44 7.95
N THR A 56 -8.04 13.09 8.72
CA THR A 56 -8.73 11.80 8.61
C THR A 56 -9.40 11.62 7.26
N GLN A 57 -10.12 12.62 6.77
CA GLN A 57 -10.79 12.54 5.48
C GLN A 57 -9.78 12.46 4.32
N ALA A 58 -8.66 13.17 4.39
CA ALA A 58 -7.59 13.07 3.40
C ALA A 58 -6.99 11.66 3.34
N LEU A 59 -6.71 11.07 4.50
CA LEU A 59 -6.22 9.69 4.58
C LEU A 59 -7.23 8.68 3.99
N LEU A 60 -8.52 8.84 4.29
CA LEU A 60 -9.57 7.96 3.74
C LEU A 60 -9.66 8.10 2.22
N ARG A 61 -9.67 9.32 1.69
CA ARG A 61 -9.70 9.57 0.24
C ARG A 61 -8.49 8.98 -0.47
N GLU A 62 -7.31 9.09 0.12
CA GLU A 62 -6.09 8.53 -0.46
C GLU A 62 -6.12 6.99 -0.44
N ALA A 63 -6.63 6.39 0.63
CA ALA A 63 -6.85 4.95 0.72
C ALA A 63 -7.84 4.46 -0.35
N GLU A 64 -8.96 5.17 -0.54
CA GLU A 64 -9.95 4.85 -1.60
C GLU A 64 -9.33 4.91 -3.01
N GLN A 65 -8.51 5.94 -3.29
CA GLN A 65 -7.83 6.07 -4.59
C GLN A 65 -6.81 4.96 -4.80
N THR A 66 -6.04 4.63 -3.77
CA THR A 66 -5.07 3.54 -3.81
C THR A 66 -5.78 2.21 -4.03
N GLU A 67 -6.85 1.94 -3.29
CA GLU A 67 -7.66 0.72 -3.45
C GLU A 67 -8.27 0.63 -4.84
N ALA A 68 -8.78 1.72 -5.39
CA ALA A 68 -9.31 1.75 -6.75
C ALA A 68 -8.24 1.39 -7.79
N ALA A 69 -7.05 2.01 -7.71
CA ALA A 69 -5.93 1.71 -8.60
C ALA A 69 -5.48 0.25 -8.50
N LEU A 70 -5.41 -0.29 -7.27
CA LEU A 70 -5.09 -1.69 -7.04
C LEU A 70 -6.16 -2.62 -7.62
N ARG A 71 -7.45 -2.37 -7.36
CA ARG A 71 -8.54 -3.20 -7.89
C ARG A 71 -8.60 -3.17 -9.41
N GLU A 72 -8.46 -2.00 -10.02
CA GLU A 72 -8.43 -1.84 -11.47
C GLU A 72 -7.28 -2.65 -12.09
N HIS A 73 -6.08 -2.56 -11.51
CA HIS A 73 -4.96 -3.37 -11.99
C HIS A 73 -5.16 -4.86 -11.74
N LEU A 74 -5.61 -5.27 -10.55
CA LEU A 74 -5.78 -6.70 -10.24
C LEU A 74 -6.84 -7.36 -11.13
N ALA A 75 -7.82 -6.59 -11.61
CA ALA A 75 -8.81 -7.06 -12.57
C ALA A 75 -8.24 -7.35 -13.98
N THR A 76 -6.99 -6.98 -14.26
CA THR A 76 -6.33 -7.34 -15.54
C THR A 76 -5.75 -8.75 -15.54
N HIS A 77 -5.73 -9.43 -14.40
CA HIS A 77 -5.17 -10.77 -14.25
C HIS A 77 -6.26 -11.84 -14.19
N ALA A 78 -5.92 -13.05 -14.63
CA ALA A 78 -6.83 -14.19 -14.55
C ALA A 78 -6.84 -14.78 -13.13
N THR A 79 -7.99 -15.31 -12.71
CA THR A 79 -8.15 -15.93 -11.37
C THR A 79 -7.12 -17.04 -11.14
N GLU A 80 -6.79 -17.81 -12.18
CA GLU A 80 -5.84 -18.91 -12.15
C GLU A 80 -4.41 -18.47 -11.78
N GLU A 81 -4.02 -17.26 -12.17
CA GLU A 81 -2.69 -16.70 -11.87
C GLU A 81 -2.56 -16.43 -10.36
N PHE A 82 -3.62 -15.90 -9.74
CA PHE A 82 -3.68 -15.71 -8.30
C PHE A 82 -3.66 -17.04 -7.54
N VAL A 83 -4.43 -18.02 -7.99
CA VAL A 83 -4.48 -19.35 -7.35
C VAL A 83 -3.11 -20.00 -7.34
N ARG A 84 -2.36 -19.91 -8.44
CA ARG A 84 -0.98 -20.41 -8.53
C ARG A 84 -0.06 -19.75 -7.52
N VAL A 85 0.00 -18.42 -7.49
CA VAL A 85 0.89 -17.70 -6.56
C VAL A 85 0.51 -17.99 -5.10
N ILE A 86 -0.78 -18.05 -4.77
CA ILE A 86 -1.23 -18.42 -3.42
C ILE A 86 -0.82 -19.85 -3.06
N HIS A 87 -0.88 -20.78 -4.00
CA HIS A 87 -0.42 -22.15 -3.80
C HIS A 87 1.09 -22.20 -3.53
N ASP A 88 1.89 -21.54 -4.36
CA ASP A 88 3.35 -21.50 -4.23
C ASP A 88 3.77 -20.92 -2.87
N LEU A 89 3.14 -19.81 -2.45
CA LEU A 89 3.36 -19.21 -1.12
C LEU A 89 3.00 -20.17 0.01
N ARG A 90 1.93 -20.95 -0.11
CA ARG A 90 1.55 -21.95 0.93
C ARG A 90 2.57 -23.07 1.02
N VAL A 91 3.09 -23.54 -0.11
CA VAL A 91 4.14 -24.57 -0.16
C VAL A 91 5.42 -24.04 0.49
N GLU A 92 5.84 -22.83 0.15
CA GLU A 92 7.01 -22.19 0.75
C GLU A 92 6.87 -22.00 2.26
N VAL A 93 5.71 -21.51 2.72
CA VAL A 93 5.44 -21.34 4.16
C VAL A 93 5.46 -22.68 4.90
N ALA A 94 4.93 -23.76 4.31
CA ALA A 94 5.00 -25.09 4.90
C ALA A 94 6.47 -25.56 5.03
N ALA A 95 7.26 -25.43 3.97
CA ALA A 95 8.69 -25.77 3.98
C ALA A 95 9.49 -24.97 5.02
N LEU A 96 9.18 -23.67 5.19
CA LEU A 96 9.82 -22.83 6.20
C LEU A 96 9.44 -23.23 7.63
N ARG A 97 8.20 -23.67 7.86
CA ARG A 97 7.75 -24.16 9.18
C ARG A 97 8.39 -25.50 9.55
N GLU A 98 8.65 -26.34 8.56
CA GLU A 98 9.28 -27.65 8.75
C GLU A 98 10.81 -27.57 8.88
N ARG A 99 11.44 -26.46 8.45
CA ARG A 99 12.87 -26.21 8.68
C ARG A 99 13.13 -25.89 10.15
N PRO A 100 13.89 -26.72 10.90
CA PRO A 100 14.35 -26.33 12.22
C PRO A 100 15.21 -25.05 12.09
N VAL A 101 14.97 -24.07 12.96
CA VAL A 101 15.85 -22.90 13.08
C VAL A 101 17.21 -23.39 13.58
N SER A 102 18.14 -23.66 12.68
CA SER A 102 19.53 -23.95 13.02
C SER A 102 20.13 -22.68 13.63
N ARG A 103 20.29 -22.70 14.95
CA ARG A 103 20.88 -21.60 15.72
C ARG A 103 22.40 -21.80 15.80
N GLU A 104 23.09 -21.63 14.69
CA GLU A 104 24.55 -21.61 14.58
C GLU A 104 24.87 -20.52 13.53
N GLU A 105 25.71 -19.50 13.73
CA GLU A 105 26.97 -19.42 14.50
C GLU A 105 27.12 -18.02 15.14
N LYS A 106 27.11 -17.96 16.48
CA LYS A 106 27.89 -16.96 17.22
C LYS A 106 28.97 -17.76 17.93
N ASN A 107 30.15 -17.84 17.31
CA ASN A 107 31.47 -17.96 17.93
C ASN A 107 32.45 -18.54 16.91
N ALA A 108 33.10 -17.65 16.16
CA ALA A 108 34.46 -17.82 15.68
C ALA A 108 35.11 -16.43 15.67
#